data_AF-A0A3C0MAX2-F1
#
_entry.id   AF-A0A3C0MAX2-F1
#
_cell.length_a   1.000
_cell.length_b   1.000
_cell.length_c   1.000
_cell.angle_alpha   90.00
_cell.angle_beta   90.00
_cell.angle_gamma   90.00
#
_symmetry.space_group_name_H-M   'P 1'
#
loop_
_entity.id
_entity.type
_entity.pdbx_description
1 polymer ?
#
loop_
_entity_poly.entity_id
_entity_poly.type
_entity_poly.pdbx_seq_one_letter_code
_entity_poly.pdbx_strand_id
1 'polypeptide(L)'
;LRAVGPGVSAFGRMFIAGGGIREAAFQEVKLGPANDFSIMATLPLVGEQKYVVTGRALDASALIESLSSTAPVLEDPKVRIKRPYNISATLSEVTMKSDVVLRDVIFRNRTDGIRMRAMDLSAAFPQGGTMRSDLIVQPDGSRRLRLTSNDAGRMVRAVTGLRSVVGGEVSLLADLPKLPALNDMIAMAQDPPPRFSGSLRAENFKVV
;
A
#
# COMPACT_ATOMS: atom_id res chain seq x y z
N LEU A 1 -21.29 6.84 -16.47
CA LEU A 1 -21.86 6.02 -15.39
C LEU A 1 -22.11 6.93 -14.20
N ARG A 2 -23.31 6.88 -13.64
CA ARG A 2 -23.67 7.60 -12.43
C ARG A 2 -24.44 6.65 -11.53
N ALA A 3 -23.97 6.49 -10.29
CA ALA A 3 -24.65 5.73 -9.25
C ALA A 3 -24.93 6.69 -8.09
N VAL A 4 -26.15 6.70 -7.58
CA VAL A 4 -26.57 7.56 -6.46
C VAL A 4 -27.50 6.77 -5.56
N GLY A 5 -27.28 6.85 -4.26
CA GLY A 5 -28.11 6.27 -3.21
C GLY A 5 -27.85 6.98 -1.88
N PRO A 6 -28.56 6.59 -0.80
CA PRO A 6 -28.32 7.16 0.53
C PRO A 6 -26.86 6.97 0.95
N GLY A 7 -26.13 8.08 1.12
CA GLY A 7 -24.71 8.07 1.51
C GLY A 7 -23.74 7.55 0.44
N VAL A 8 -24.19 7.27 -0.78
CA VAL A 8 -23.35 6.74 -1.86
C VAL A 8 -23.55 7.57 -3.12
N SER A 9 -22.46 8.06 -3.70
CA SER A 9 -22.48 8.59 -5.06
C SER A 9 -21.18 8.30 -5.78
N ALA A 10 -21.27 7.85 -7.02
CA ALA A 10 -20.11 7.68 -7.89
C ALA A 10 -20.42 8.25 -9.28
N PHE A 11 -19.50 9.06 -9.80
CA PHE A 11 -19.61 9.65 -11.12
C PHE A 11 -18.33 9.40 -11.92
N GLY A 12 -18.49 8.83 -13.11
CA GLY A 12 -17.33 8.49 -13.93
C GLY A 12 -17.65 7.73 -15.20
N ARG A 13 -16.60 7.16 -15.78
CA ARG A 13 -16.64 6.30 -16.95
C ARG A 13 -15.87 5.03 -16.70
N MET A 14 -16.25 3.98 -17.40
CA MET A 14 -15.59 2.69 -17.38
C MET A 14 -15.58 2.14 -18.81
N PHE A 15 -14.45 1.58 -19.21
CA PHE A 15 -14.28 0.90 -20.48
C PHE A 15 -14.07 -0.59 -20.22
N ILE A 16 -14.91 -1.43 -20.82
CA ILE A 16 -14.86 -2.89 -20.70
C ILE A 16 -14.47 -3.45 -22.06
N ALA A 17 -13.46 -4.32 -22.11
CA ALA A 17 -13.10 -5.04 -23.34
C ALA A 17 -12.50 -6.40 -23.01
N GLY A 18 -12.81 -7.42 -23.82
CA GLY A 18 -12.33 -8.79 -23.60
C GLY A 18 -12.76 -9.36 -22.25
N GLY A 19 -14.02 -9.15 -21.87
CA GLY A 19 -14.62 -9.71 -20.66
C GLY A 19 -14.24 -9.05 -19.32
N GLY A 20 -13.51 -7.93 -19.33
CA GLY A 20 -13.09 -7.26 -18.10
C GLY A 20 -12.91 -5.75 -18.25
N ILE A 21 -12.79 -5.06 -17.12
CA ILE A 21 -12.52 -3.63 -17.06
C ILE A 21 -11.10 -3.37 -17.57
N ARG A 22 -10.98 -2.42 -18.50
CA ARG A 22 -9.71 -1.93 -19.06
C ARG A 22 -9.36 -0.57 -18.54
N GLU A 23 -10.36 0.28 -18.37
CA GLU A 23 -10.18 1.59 -17.78
C GLU A 23 -11.36 1.89 -16.86
N ALA A 24 -11.07 2.54 -15.74
CA ALA A 24 -12.07 3.15 -14.88
C ALA A 24 -11.59 4.54 -14.52
N ALA A 25 -12.42 5.56 -14.72
CA ALA A 25 -12.11 6.93 -14.34
C ALA A 25 -13.33 7.51 -13.65
N PHE A 26 -13.31 7.47 -12.32
CA PHE A 26 -14.32 8.06 -11.47
C PHE A 26 -13.78 9.38 -10.92
N GLN A 27 -14.42 10.47 -11.33
CA GLN A 27 -14.07 11.82 -10.89
C GLN A 27 -14.49 12.06 -9.44
N GLU A 28 -15.53 11.35 -9.00
CA GLU A 28 -16.05 11.41 -7.64
C GLU A 28 -16.54 10.03 -7.22
N VAL A 29 -16.13 9.61 -6.03
CA VAL A 29 -16.54 8.42 -5.31
C VAL A 29 -16.76 8.87 -3.86
N LYS A 30 -18.02 8.93 -3.45
CA LYS A 30 -18.44 9.15 -2.07
C LYS A 30 -19.11 7.91 -1.54
N LEU A 31 -18.55 7.33 -0.48
CA LEU A 31 -19.07 6.15 0.21
C LEU A 31 -19.12 6.45 1.72
N GLY A 32 -20.18 7.15 2.12
CA GLY A 32 -20.31 7.71 3.46
C GLY A 32 -19.35 8.89 3.71
N PRO A 33 -19.23 9.34 4.97
CA PRO A 33 -18.42 10.52 5.32
C PRO A 33 -16.90 10.27 5.22
N ALA A 34 -16.47 9.01 5.36
CA ALA A 34 -15.06 8.62 5.42
C ALA A 34 -14.42 8.34 4.05
N ASN A 35 -15.20 8.31 2.98
CA ASN A 35 -14.71 8.06 1.62
C ASN A 35 -15.20 9.16 0.69
N ASP A 36 -14.26 9.95 0.18
CA ASP A 36 -14.51 11.07 -0.72
C ASP A 36 -13.25 11.29 -1.57
N PHE A 37 -13.19 10.61 -2.71
CA PHE A 37 -12.03 10.57 -3.57
C PHE A 37 -12.39 10.36 -5.04
N SER A 38 -11.40 10.48 -5.90
CA SER A 38 -11.42 10.15 -7.31
C SER A 38 -10.44 9.02 -7.57
N ILE A 39 -10.73 8.19 -8.56
CA ILE A 39 -9.86 7.08 -8.95
C ILE A 39 -9.78 6.95 -10.46
N MET A 40 -8.56 6.80 -10.96
CA MET A 40 -8.27 6.41 -12.33
C MET A 40 -7.48 5.10 -12.33
N ALA A 41 -8.04 4.07 -12.95
CA ALA A 41 -7.41 2.78 -13.15
C ALA A 41 -7.21 2.50 -14.65
N THR A 42 -6.03 2.03 -15.03
CA THR A 42 -5.71 1.52 -16.36
C THR A 42 -5.22 0.08 -16.22
N LEU A 43 -5.92 -0.84 -16.86
CA LEU A 43 -5.82 -2.29 -16.69
C LEU A 43 -5.57 -2.95 -18.07
N PRO A 44 -4.36 -2.80 -18.63
CA PRO A 44 -4.07 -3.34 -19.94
C PRO A 44 -4.13 -4.88 -19.93
N LEU A 45 -4.34 -5.47 -21.11
CA LEU A 45 -4.31 -6.93 -21.28
C LEU A 45 -2.96 -7.52 -20.87
N VAL A 46 -1.89 -6.83 -21.26
CA VAL A 46 -0.49 -7.15 -20.99
C VAL A 46 0.20 -5.90 -20.46
N GLY A 47 1.09 -6.05 -19.48
CA GLY A 47 1.89 -4.96 -18.91
C GLY A 47 1.42 -4.50 -17.54
N GLU A 48 1.85 -3.30 -17.17
CA GLU A 48 1.67 -2.70 -15.84
C GLU A 48 0.26 -2.11 -15.66
N GLN A 49 -0.40 -2.47 -14.57
CA GLN A 49 -1.63 -1.83 -14.12
C GLN A 49 -1.31 -0.50 -13.45
N LYS A 50 -2.10 0.53 -13.73
CA LYS A 50 -1.93 1.85 -13.12
C LYS A 50 -3.15 2.20 -12.30
N TYR A 51 -2.94 2.71 -11.09
CA TYR A 51 -3.98 3.24 -10.22
C TYR A 51 -3.55 4.62 -9.72
N VAL A 52 -4.41 5.62 -9.90
CA VAL A 52 -4.22 6.98 -9.38
C VAL A 52 -5.43 7.31 -8.53
N VAL A 53 -5.20 7.59 -7.25
CA VAL A 53 -6.23 7.96 -6.29
C VAL A 53 -5.96 9.36 -5.78
N THR A 54 -6.92 10.27 -5.88
CA THR A 54 -6.77 11.62 -5.32
C THR A 54 -8.05 12.03 -4.64
N GLY A 55 -7.99 12.72 -3.51
CA GLY A 55 -9.22 13.05 -2.80
C GLY A 55 -9.04 13.65 -1.43
N ARG A 56 -10.17 13.83 -0.76
CA ARG A 56 -10.22 14.34 0.61
C ARG A 56 -10.03 13.22 1.62
N ALA A 57 -10.74 12.10 1.47
CA ALA A 57 -10.79 11.06 2.48
C ALA A 57 -10.86 9.65 1.87
N LEU A 58 -10.17 8.69 2.49
CA LEU A 58 -10.29 7.27 2.19
C LEU A 58 -10.26 6.46 3.50
N ASP A 59 -11.22 5.57 3.67
CA ASP A 59 -11.15 4.54 4.71
C ASP A 59 -10.40 3.31 4.18
N ALA A 60 -9.17 3.13 4.67
CA ALA A 60 -8.29 2.03 4.30
C ALA A 60 -8.34 0.87 5.31
N SER A 61 -9.16 0.95 6.36
CA SER A 61 -9.21 -0.05 7.44
C SER A 61 -9.47 -1.48 6.92
N ALA A 62 -10.49 -1.63 6.07
CA ALA A 62 -10.84 -2.92 5.46
C ALA A 62 -9.76 -3.43 4.50
N LEU A 63 -9.09 -2.54 3.76
CA LEU A 63 -7.97 -2.90 2.89
C LEU A 63 -6.81 -3.47 3.71
N ILE A 64 -6.44 -2.81 4.81
CA ILE A 64 -5.36 -3.27 5.70
C ILE A 64 -5.72 -4.60 6.36
N GLU A 65 -7.00 -4.80 6.71
CA GLU A 65 -7.47 -6.07 7.24
C GLU A 65 -7.29 -7.20 6.24
N SER A 66 -7.71 -7.02 4.99
CA SER A 66 -7.53 -8.02 3.93
C SER A 66 -6.06 -8.39 3.67
N LEU A 67 -5.13 -7.46 3.92
CA LEU A 67 -3.68 -7.70 3.83
C LEU A 67 -3.11 -8.43 5.05
N SER A 68 -3.75 -8.30 6.21
CA SER A 68 -3.32 -8.92 7.48
C SER A 68 -3.92 -10.32 7.67
N SER A 69 -5.03 -10.63 7.01
CA SER A 69 -5.70 -11.93 7.10
C SER A 69 -4.85 -13.00 6.39
N THR A 70 -3.99 -13.67 7.14
CA THR A 70 -3.34 -14.92 6.73
C THR A 70 -4.37 -16.06 6.78
N ALA A 71 -5.39 -16.01 5.93
CA ALA A 71 -6.17 -17.23 5.68
C ALA A 71 -5.21 -18.25 5.04
N PRO A 72 -5.17 -19.52 5.51
CA PRO A 72 -4.43 -20.55 4.82
C PRO A 72 -5.07 -20.70 3.44
N VAL A 73 -4.38 -20.22 2.42
CA VAL A 73 -4.75 -20.45 1.03
C VAL A 73 -4.49 -21.93 0.77
N LEU A 74 -5.48 -22.78 1.07
CA LEU A 74 -5.68 -24.05 0.40
C LEU A 74 -6.20 -23.76 -1.02
N GLU A 75 -5.43 -23.01 -1.82
CA GLU A 75 -5.67 -22.89 -3.26
C GLU A 75 -4.40 -23.32 -4.00
N ASP A 76 -4.62 -24.21 -4.96
CA ASP A 76 -3.71 -24.80 -5.93
C ASP A 76 -2.48 -23.91 -6.30
N PRO A 77 -1.23 -24.39 -6.14
CA PRO A 77 0.01 -23.64 -6.36
C PRO A 77 0.32 -23.32 -7.84
N LYS A 78 -0.68 -23.31 -8.73
CA LYS A 78 -0.54 -22.71 -10.06
C LYS A 78 -0.37 -21.21 -9.90
N VAL A 79 0.89 -20.82 -9.74
CA VAL A 79 1.47 -19.48 -9.79
C VAL A 79 0.47 -18.48 -10.37
N ARG A 80 -0.30 -17.81 -9.50
CA ARG A 80 -1.00 -16.59 -9.91
C ARG A 80 0.12 -15.62 -10.28
N ILE A 81 0.41 -15.48 -11.57
CA ILE A 81 1.28 -14.44 -12.10
C ILE A 81 0.59 -13.12 -11.73
N LYS A 82 0.95 -12.59 -10.56
CA LYS A 82 0.54 -11.27 -10.12
C LYS A 82 1.09 -10.30 -11.17
N ARG A 83 0.22 -9.49 -11.77
CA ARG A 83 0.63 -8.54 -12.80
C ARG A 83 1.41 -7.38 -12.16
N PRO A 84 2.39 -6.78 -12.86
CA PRO A 84 2.99 -5.53 -12.41
C PRO A 84 1.91 -4.48 -12.16
N TYR A 85 2.09 -3.67 -11.13
CA TYR A 85 1.21 -2.54 -10.88
C TYR A 85 1.96 -1.33 -10.33
N ASN A 86 1.36 -0.16 -10.53
CA ASN A 86 1.82 1.13 -10.09
C ASN A 86 0.64 1.90 -9.48
N ILE A 87 0.74 2.23 -8.20
CA ILE A 87 -0.26 2.96 -7.42
C ILE A 87 0.33 4.31 -7.05
N SER A 88 -0.42 5.38 -7.26
CA SER A 88 -0.16 6.71 -6.72
C SER A 88 -1.41 7.21 -6.01
N ALA A 89 -1.29 7.60 -4.74
CA ALA A 89 -2.36 8.18 -3.96
C ALA A 89 -1.95 9.54 -3.39
N THR A 90 -2.86 10.51 -3.44
CA THR A 90 -2.71 11.82 -2.81
C THR A 90 -4.02 12.19 -2.12
N LEU A 91 -4.06 12.03 -0.81
CA LEU A 91 -5.28 12.13 -0.02
C LEU A 91 -5.06 13.10 1.15
N SER A 92 -6.03 13.99 1.39
CA SER A 92 -5.95 14.88 2.55
C SER A 92 -6.03 14.09 3.86
N GLU A 93 -6.82 13.02 3.88
CA GLU A 93 -7.05 12.19 5.05
C GLU A 93 -7.15 10.70 4.66
N VAL A 94 -6.54 9.82 5.46
CA VAL A 94 -6.72 8.36 5.36
C VAL A 94 -7.02 7.81 6.75
N THR A 95 -8.16 7.14 6.89
CA THR A 95 -8.51 6.41 8.10
C THR A 95 -7.94 4.99 8.01
N MET A 96 -7.12 4.62 8.98
CA MET A 96 -6.50 3.31 9.12
C MET A 96 -7.28 2.49 10.17
N LYS A 97 -6.80 1.29 10.51
CA LYS A 97 -7.36 0.50 11.61
C LYS A 97 -7.36 1.27 12.93
N SER A 98 -8.30 0.91 13.81
CA SER A 98 -8.43 1.48 15.16
C SER A 98 -8.53 3.01 15.17
N ASP A 99 -9.24 3.57 14.17
CA ASP A 99 -9.53 4.99 14.01
C ASP A 99 -8.28 5.88 13.92
N VAL A 100 -7.13 5.31 13.53
CA VAL A 100 -5.92 6.09 13.32
C VAL A 100 -6.05 6.87 12.03
N VAL A 101 -6.05 8.18 12.14
CA VAL A 101 -6.13 9.09 11.00
C VAL A 101 -4.73 9.54 10.59
N LEU A 102 -4.44 9.46 9.29
CA LEU A 102 -3.29 10.07 8.64
C LEU A 102 -3.74 11.27 7.83
N ARG A 103 -2.91 12.31 7.76
CA ARG A 103 -3.12 13.53 6.99
C ARG A 103 -2.02 13.75 5.96
N ASP A 104 -2.34 14.53 4.94
CA ASP A 104 -1.42 14.93 3.87
C ASP A 104 -0.70 13.73 3.25
N VAL A 105 -1.48 12.68 2.97
CA VAL A 105 -0.98 11.38 2.57
C VAL A 105 -0.57 11.42 1.10
N ILE A 106 0.73 11.24 0.87
CA ILE A 106 1.30 10.96 -0.45
C ILE A 106 1.85 9.54 -0.39
N PHE A 107 1.33 8.68 -1.26
CA PHE A 107 1.76 7.29 -1.35
C PHE A 107 2.02 6.92 -2.80
N ARG A 108 3.16 6.28 -3.07
CA ARG A 108 3.50 5.71 -4.37
C ARG A 108 4.06 4.33 -4.15
N ASN A 109 3.61 3.37 -4.93
CA ASN A 109 4.13 2.01 -4.90
C ASN A 109 4.15 1.42 -6.29
N ARG A 110 5.24 0.73 -6.62
CA ARG A 110 5.39 0.00 -7.87
C ARG A 110 5.88 -1.40 -7.60
N THR A 111 5.34 -2.39 -8.30
CA THR A 111 5.77 -3.79 -8.24
C THR A 111 5.85 -4.38 -9.64
N ASP A 112 6.68 -5.41 -9.81
CA ASP A 112 6.66 -6.29 -10.99
C ASP A 112 5.62 -7.43 -10.86
N GLY A 113 4.81 -7.39 -9.80
CA GLY A 113 3.83 -8.41 -9.45
C GLY A 113 4.32 -9.33 -8.34
N ILE A 114 5.63 -9.55 -8.24
CA ILE A 114 6.25 -10.42 -7.24
C ILE A 114 7.01 -9.58 -6.21
N ARG A 115 7.69 -8.52 -6.65
CA ARG A 115 8.65 -7.74 -5.87
C ARG A 115 8.38 -6.26 -6.00
N MET A 116 8.45 -5.58 -4.86
CA MET A 116 8.40 -4.12 -4.79
C MET A 116 9.60 -3.48 -5.51
N ARG A 117 9.32 -2.61 -6.47
CA ARG A 117 10.30 -1.89 -7.31
C ARG A 117 10.48 -0.44 -6.87
N ALA A 118 9.44 0.17 -6.30
CA ALA A 118 9.48 1.50 -5.70
C ALA A 118 8.44 1.59 -4.58
N MET A 119 8.75 2.37 -3.55
CA MET A 119 7.82 2.77 -2.50
C MET A 119 8.22 4.15 -2.02
N ASP A 120 7.22 5.00 -1.85
CA ASP A 120 7.33 6.32 -1.26
C ASP A 120 6.05 6.57 -0.46
N LEU A 121 6.19 6.95 0.80
CA LEU A 121 5.08 7.27 1.68
C LEU A 121 5.47 8.49 2.50
N SER A 122 4.59 9.47 2.55
CA SER A 122 4.69 10.62 3.46
C SER A 122 3.30 10.89 4.01
N ALA A 123 3.19 10.97 5.34
CA ALA A 123 1.95 11.29 6.02
C ALA A 123 2.24 11.95 7.39
N ALA A 124 1.26 12.65 7.93
CA ALA A 124 1.28 13.23 9.27
C ALA A 124 0.14 12.68 10.13
N PHE A 125 0.31 12.68 11.46
CA PHE A 125 -0.79 12.41 12.38
C PHE A 125 -1.45 13.74 12.82
N PRO A 126 -2.78 13.79 13.06
CA PRO A 126 -3.48 15.04 13.40
C PRO A 126 -2.96 15.77 14.64
N GLN A 127 -2.41 15.03 15.60
CA GLN A 127 -1.95 15.53 16.89
C GLN A 127 -0.42 15.66 16.93
N GLY A 128 0.22 15.79 15.76
CA GLY A 128 1.67 15.80 15.61
C GLY A 128 2.26 14.42 15.40
N GLY A 129 3.46 14.39 14.81
CA GLY A 129 4.11 13.18 14.33
C GLY A 129 3.96 12.97 12.82
N THR A 130 4.88 12.24 12.23
CA THR A 130 4.98 11.95 10.81
C THR A 130 5.32 10.48 10.59
N MET A 131 4.97 9.98 9.41
CA MET A 131 5.36 8.67 8.92
C MET A 131 5.97 8.86 7.54
N ARG A 132 7.16 8.29 7.33
CA ARG A 132 7.85 8.29 6.04
C ARG A 132 8.30 6.90 5.67
N SER A 133 8.18 6.53 4.41
CA SER A 133 8.81 5.32 3.88
C SER A 133 9.38 5.58 2.51
N ASP A 134 10.52 4.98 2.22
CA ASP A 134 11.14 5.02 0.91
C ASP A 134 11.82 3.68 0.61
N LEU A 135 11.79 3.29 -0.66
CA LEU A 135 12.57 2.17 -1.17
C LEU A 135 13.68 2.71 -2.07
N ILE A 136 14.92 2.57 -1.62
CA ILE A 136 16.11 2.99 -2.36
C ILE A 136 16.67 1.78 -3.10
N VAL A 137 16.85 1.88 -4.41
CA VAL A 137 17.59 0.90 -5.21
C VAL A 137 19.07 1.29 -5.17
N GLN A 138 19.92 0.38 -4.71
CA GLN A 138 21.37 0.58 -4.65
C GLN A 138 22.01 0.32 -6.02
N PRO A 139 23.24 0.83 -6.27
CA PRO A 139 23.94 0.62 -7.54
C PRO A 139 24.12 -0.85 -7.92
N ASP A 140 24.24 -1.73 -6.92
CA ASP A 140 24.41 -3.16 -7.11
C ASP A 140 23.09 -3.92 -7.40
N GLY A 141 21.97 -3.20 -7.48
CA GLY A 141 20.63 -3.74 -7.70
C GLY A 141 19.92 -4.24 -6.44
N SER A 142 20.59 -4.24 -5.27
CA SER A 142 19.94 -4.49 -3.99
C SER A 142 19.01 -3.34 -3.64
N ARG A 143 18.06 -3.56 -2.73
CA ARG A 143 17.09 -2.52 -2.37
C ARG A 143 17.04 -2.36 -0.87
N ARG A 144 16.94 -1.13 -0.40
CA ARG A 144 16.79 -0.83 1.02
C ARG A 144 15.45 -0.15 1.24
N LEU A 145 14.58 -0.81 1.99
CA LEU A 145 13.34 -0.23 2.47
C LEU A 145 13.62 0.48 3.79
N ARG A 146 13.29 1.76 3.86
CA ARG A 146 13.27 2.54 5.09
C ARG A 146 11.83 2.89 5.42
N LEU A 147 11.46 2.75 6.69
CA LEU A 147 10.21 3.24 7.25
C LEU A 147 10.54 3.91 8.58
N THR A 148 10.17 5.16 8.75
CA THR A 148 10.37 5.91 9.98
C THR A 148 9.09 6.57 10.43
N SER A 149 8.91 6.65 11.75
CA SER A 149 7.87 7.47 12.36
C SER A 149 8.34 7.98 13.72
N ASN A 150 7.97 9.21 14.07
CA ASN A 150 8.17 9.78 15.41
C ASN A 150 6.90 9.71 16.26
N ASP A 151 5.95 8.83 15.89
CA ASP A 151 4.83 8.40 16.73
C ASP A 151 4.60 6.88 16.52
N ALA A 152 5.51 6.09 17.10
CA ALA A 152 5.50 4.64 17.01
C ALA A 152 4.19 4.04 17.52
N GLY A 153 3.62 4.58 18.60
CA GLY A 153 2.36 4.13 19.17
C GLY A 153 1.20 4.22 18.18
N ARG A 154 1.03 5.36 17.50
CA ARG A 154 -0.01 5.46 16.45
C ARG A 154 0.30 4.61 15.23
N MET A 155 1.56 4.49 14.82
CA MET A 155 1.93 3.61 13.70
C MET A 155 1.60 2.14 14.01
N VAL A 156 2.01 1.64 15.17
CA VAL A 156 1.70 0.27 15.62
C VAL A 156 0.19 0.07 15.68
N ARG A 157 -0.55 1.02 16.24
CA ARG A 157 -2.03 0.98 16.27
C ARG A 157 -2.65 0.95 14.87
N ALA A 158 -2.14 1.75 13.93
CA ALA A 158 -2.66 1.81 12.57
C ALA A 158 -2.49 0.50 11.80
N VAL A 159 -1.41 -0.24 12.05
CA VAL A 159 -1.09 -1.49 11.36
C VAL A 159 -1.69 -2.71 12.06
N THR A 160 -1.52 -2.78 13.38
CA THR A 160 -1.85 -3.98 14.18
C THR A 160 -3.16 -3.87 14.95
N GLY A 161 -3.68 -2.66 15.13
CA GLY A 161 -4.81 -2.38 16.02
C GLY A 161 -4.47 -2.30 17.50
N LEU A 162 -3.24 -2.62 17.92
CA LEU A 162 -2.82 -2.61 19.33
C LEU A 162 -2.89 -1.19 19.92
N ARG A 163 -3.60 -1.06 21.06
CA ARG A 163 -3.82 0.23 21.73
C ARG A 163 -2.84 0.50 22.88
N SER A 164 -2.14 -0.53 23.35
CA SER A 164 -1.23 -0.51 24.51
C SER A 164 0.11 0.20 24.28
N VAL A 165 0.40 0.70 23.07
CA VAL A 165 1.64 1.45 22.79
C VAL A 165 1.30 2.91 22.55
N VAL A 166 1.96 3.80 23.28
CA VAL A 166 1.76 5.26 23.19
C VAL A 166 3.09 5.97 22.96
N GLY A 167 3.10 6.91 22.01
CA GLY A 167 4.25 7.73 21.67
C GLY A 167 5.43 6.94 21.11
N GLY A 168 6.62 7.51 21.23
CA GLY A 168 7.89 6.91 20.81
C GLY A 168 8.20 7.09 19.34
N GLU A 169 9.38 6.58 18.97
CA GLU A 169 9.91 6.64 17.61
C GLU A 169 10.20 5.24 17.12
N VAL A 170 10.07 5.03 15.81
CA VAL A 170 10.33 3.76 15.16
C VAL A 170 11.09 3.99 13.87
N SER A 171 12.11 3.17 13.65
CA SER A 171 12.89 3.12 12.43
C SER A 171 13.06 1.66 12.04
N LEU A 172 12.50 1.30 10.89
CA LEU A 172 12.69 0.02 10.23
C LEU A 172 13.60 0.23 9.03
N LEU A 173 14.65 -0.56 8.97
CA LEU A 173 15.51 -0.73 7.80
C LEU A 173 15.47 -2.19 7.39
N ALA A 174 15.09 -2.45 6.14
CA ALA A 174 15.11 -3.80 5.58
C ALA A 174 15.91 -3.80 4.28
N ASP A 175 16.94 -4.62 4.22
CA ASP A 175 17.69 -4.93 3.00
C ASP A 175 16.96 -6.06 2.27
N LEU A 176 16.53 -5.76 1.05
CA LEU A 176 15.84 -6.67 0.15
C LEU A 176 16.84 -7.14 -0.92
N PRO A 177 16.71 -8.41 -1.37
CA PRO A 177 17.61 -8.99 -2.36
C PRO A 177 17.57 -8.21 -3.68
N LYS A 178 18.57 -8.44 -4.51
CA LYS A 178 18.62 -7.92 -5.88
C LYS A 178 17.39 -8.34 -6.68
N LEU A 179 17.00 -7.50 -7.62
CA LEU A 179 16.01 -7.88 -8.62
C LEU A 179 16.71 -8.87 -9.58
N PRO A 180 16.14 -10.04 -9.87
CA PRO A 180 16.79 -10.99 -10.77
C PRO A 180 16.87 -10.37 -12.15
N ALA A 181 17.86 -10.74 -12.95
CA ALA A 181 17.77 -10.47 -14.37
C ALA A 181 16.54 -11.20 -14.94
N LEU A 182 15.95 -10.69 -16.02
CA LEU A 182 14.80 -11.32 -16.67
C LEU A 182 15.06 -12.82 -16.99
N ASN A 183 16.33 -13.15 -17.28
CA ASN A 183 16.79 -14.51 -17.58
C ASN A 183 16.89 -15.43 -16.35
N ASP A 184 17.06 -14.88 -15.15
CA ASP A 184 17.21 -15.65 -13.91
C ASP A 184 15.85 -16.08 -13.33
N MET A 185 14.74 -15.47 -13.80
CA MET A 185 13.40 -15.75 -13.29
C MET A 185 12.92 -17.19 -13.57
N ILE A 186 13.51 -17.88 -14.55
CA ILE A 186 13.20 -19.27 -14.90
C ILE A 186 13.94 -20.27 -13.97
N ALA A 187 15.08 -19.87 -13.38
CA ALA A 187 15.92 -20.74 -12.55
C ALA A 187 15.52 -20.77 -11.06
N MET A 188 14.71 -19.82 -10.57
CA MET A 188 14.41 -19.66 -9.14
C MET A 188 13.38 -20.66 -8.55
N ALA A 189 12.95 -21.68 -9.30
CA ALA A 189 12.06 -22.73 -8.77
C ALA A 189 12.77 -23.73 -7.85
N GLN A 190 14.10 -23.64 -7.69
CA GLN A 190 14.91 -24.56 -6.87
C GLN A 190 15.79 -23.87 -5.81
N ASP A 191 15.75 -22.54 -5.69
CA ASP A 191 16.58 -21.79 -4.73
C ASP A 191 15.85 -21.56 -3.41
N PRO A 192 16.55 -21.57 -2.26
CA PRO A 192 15.94 -21.23 -0.98
C PRO A 192 15.35 -19.81 -1.02
N PRO A 193 14.29 -19.52 -0.24
CA PRO A 193 13.65 -18.22 -0.25
C PRO A 193 14.71 -17.13 0.02
N PRO A 194 14.61 -15.99 -0.68
CA PRO A 194 15.57 -14.92 -0.51
C PRO A 194 15.67 -14.54 0.97
N ARG A 195 16.90 -14.52 1.49
CA ARG A 195 17.15 -14.08 2.86
C ARG A 195 16.93 -12.58 2.92
N PHE A 196 16.05 -12.15 3.80
CA PHE A 196 15.85 -10.75 4.15
C PHE A 196 16.64 -10.47 5.44
N SER A 197 17.34 -9.34 5.49
CA SER A 197 17.95 -8.84 6.72
C SER A 197 17.43 -7.45 7.01
N GLY A 198 17.26 -7.11 8.27
CA GLY A 198 16.81 -5.79 8.64
C GLY A 198 17.00 -5.52 10.12
N SER A 199 16.90 -4.25 10.48
CA SER A 199 16.86 -3.78 11.86
C SER A 199 15.57 -3.03 12.10
N LEU A 200 14.96 -3.29 13.24
CA LEU A 200 13.86 -2.52 13.78
C LEU A 200 14.34 -1.88 15.07
N ARG A 201 14.31 -0.56 15.13
CA ARG A 201 14.61 0.23 16.32
C ARG A 201 13.33 0.92 16.75
N ALA A 202 12.93 0.72 18.01
CA ALA A 202 11.79 1.41 18.61
C ALA A 202 12.23 1.99 19.96
N GLU A 203 12.00 3.28 20.17
CA GLU A 203 12.51 4.02 21.34
C GLU A 203 11.44 4.94 21.90
N ASN A 204 11.63 5.36 23.15
CA ASN A 204 10.81 6.40 23.81
C ASN A 204 9.29 6.11 23.82
N PHE A 205 8.87 4.86 23.73
CA PHE A 205 7.46 4.47 23.82
C PHE A 205 7.10 4.07 25.25
N LYS A 206 5.80 4.18 25.57
CA LYS A 206 5.24 3.67 26.82
C LYS A 206 4.27 2.53 26.52
N VAL A 207 4.39 1.43 27.28
CA VAL A 207 3.40 0.35 27.30
C VAL A 207 2.40 0.63 28.42
N VAL A 208 1.11 0.58 28.10
CA VAL A 208 0.00 0.82 29.04
C VAL A 208 -1.03 -0.30 28.99
#